data_AF-A0A3P6TK94-F1
#
_entry.id   AF-A0A3P6TK94-F1
#
_cell.length_a   1.000
_cell.length_b   1.000
_cell.length_c   1.000
_cell.angle_alpha   90.00
_cell.angle_beta   90.00
_cell.angle_gamma   90.00
#
_symmetry.space_group_name_H-M   'P 1'
#
loop_
_entity.id
_entity.type
_entity.pdbx_description
1 polymer ?
#
loop_
_entity_poly.entity_id
_entity_poly.type
_entity_poly.pdbx_seq_one_letter_code
_entity_poly.pdbx_strand_id
1 'polypeptide(L)'
;CINIYFAHFAQHVAKTNDFAPARTIYLYYVDLSVVAHNLYLFTCKVLRNIIIRRRHETKEHKILIDRNLKMETIIANIELDENLDKETKKQQISEVEEMYLTPGDRATLEKYRKGQATLICTEIEIDRDILLYTLFLNFARRRV
;
A
#
# COMPACT_ATOMS: atom_id res chain seq x y z
N CYS A 1 -3.01 12.61 16.78
CA CYS A 1 -2.22 13.14 15.64
C CYS A 1 -2.59 14.56 15.21
N ILE A 2 -3.83 15.04 15.36
CA ILE A 2 -4.25 16.41 14.97
C ILE A 2 -3.58 17.51 15.82
N ASN A 3 -3.31 17.25 17.10
CA ASN A 3 -2.76 18.27 18.02
C ASN A 3 -1.31 18.72 17.75
N ILE A 4 -0.50 17.94 17.03
CA ILE A 4 0.91 18.33 16.75
C ILE A 4 0.98 19.32 15.58
N TYR A 5 0.06 19.22 14.62
CA TYR A 5 0.03 20.13 13.48
C TYR A 5 -0.44 21.54 13.86
N PHE A 6 -1.35 21.68 14.83
CA PHE A 6 -1.90 22.97 15.22
C PHE A 6 -0.88 23.93 15.85
N ALA A 7 0.19 23.43 16.47
CA ALA A 7 1.17 24.26 17.17
C ALA A 7 2.04 25.12 16.23
N HIS A 8 2.18 24.74 14.96
CA HIS A 8 3.02 25.48 14.00
C HIS A 8 2.30 26.58 13.22
N PHE A 9 0.98 26.71 13.39
CA PHE A 9 0.14 27.60 12.60
C PHE A 9 -0.40 28.80 13.39
N ALA A 10 0.04 28.97 14.64
CA ALA A 10 -0.37 30.07 15.50
C ALA A 10 0.73 31.14 15.56
N GLN A 11 0.43 32.33 15.02
CA GLN A 11 1.24 33.51 15.25
C GLN A 11 0.76 34.22 16.51
N HIS A 12 1.68 34.47 17.43
CA HIS A 12 1.39 35.19 18.68
C HIS A 12 1.64 36.68 18.48
N VAL A 13 0.58 37.47 18.62
CA VAL A 13 0.68 38.93 18.64
C VAL A 13 0.41 39.38 20.08
N ALA A 14 1.47 39.66 20.82
CA ALA A 14 1.36 40.13 22.20
C ALA A 14 0.96 41.61 22.22
N LYS A 15 -0.02 41.97 23.06
CA LYS A 15 -0.41 43.36 23.30
C LYS A 15 0.55 44.10 24.24
N THR A 16 1.35 43.35 24.99
CA THR A 16 2.35 43.82 25.96
C THR A 16 3.61 42.94 25.86
N ASN A 17 4.72 43.35 26.46
CA ASN A 17 6.02 42.63 26.35
C ASN A 17 6.00 41.21 26.94
N ASP A 18 4.95 40.86 27.68
CA ASP A 18 4.69 39.53 28.18
C ASP A 18 3.69 38.80 27.27
N PHE A 19 4.13 37.70 26.66
CA PHE A 19 3.30 36.80 25.85
C PHE A 19 2.28 36.01 26.70
N ALA A 20 1.78 36.59 27.79
CA ALA A 20 0.80 36.00 28.68
C ALA A 20 -0.47 35.63 27.89
N PRO A 21 -0.99 34.38 27.98
CA PRO A 21 -2.10 33.92 27.16
C PRO A 21 -3.35 34.81 27.22
N ALA A 22 -3.62 35.44 28.37
CA ALA A 22 -4.74 36.35 28.57
C ALA A 22 -4.62 37.68 27.80
N ARG A 23 -3.42 38.05 27.32
CA ARG A 23 -3.12 39.31 26.61
C ARG A 23 -2.49 39.08 25.23
N THR A 24 -2.41 37.83 24.78
CA THR A 24 -1.87 37.45 23.47
C THR A 24 -3.02 37.15 22.51
N ILE A 25 -3.01 37.79 21.34
CA ILE A 25 -3.91 37.40 20.24
C ILE A 25 -3.24 36.25 19.48
N TYR A 26 -3.99 35.17 19.26
CA TYR A 26 -3.57 34.04 18.45
C TYR A 26 -4.16 34.20 17.05
N LEU A 27 -3.29 34.41 16.05
CA LEU A 27 -3.66 34.42 14.65
C LEU A 27 -3.34 33.06 14.05
N TYR A 28 -4.35 32.41 13.46
CA TYR A 28 -4.17 31.12 12.79
C TYR A 28 -3.99 31.34 11.29
N TYR A 29 -2.91 30.79 10.73
CA TYR A 29 -2.65 30.79 9.29
C TYR A 29 -2.15 29.42 8.86
N VAL A 30 -2.41 29.05 7.61
CA VAL A 30 -1.94 27.77 7.06
C VAL A 30 -0.78 28.04 6.11
N ASP A 31 0.41 27.62 6.50
CA ASP A 31 1.53 27.52 5.57
C ASP A 31 1.42 26.22 4.76
N LEU A 32 0.93 26.34 3.53
CA LEU A 32 0.77 25.22 2.61
C LEU A 32 2.09 24.51 2.30
N SER A 33 3.23 25.21 2.31
CA SER A 33 4.54 24.59 2.06
C SER A 33 4.93 23.67 3.20
N VAL A 34 4.73 24.11 4.44
CA VAL A 34 4.97 23.30 5.65
C VAL A 34 4.02 22.11 5.70
N VAL A 35 2.73 22.32 5.41
CA VAL A 35 1.74 21.23 5.39
C VAL A 35 2.11 20.19 4.33
N ALA A 36 2.36 20.61 3.08
CA ALA A 36 2.69 19.70 1.99
C ALA A 36 3.99 18.95 2.23
N HIS A 37 5.00 19.58 2.83
CA HIS A 37 6.25 18.90 3.19
C HIS A 37 6.04 17.81 4.24
N ASN A 38 5.24 18.08 5.27
CA ASN A 38 4.93 17.08 6.29
C ASN A 38 4.08 15.94 5.73
N LEU A 39 3.11 16.23 4.86
CA LEU A 39 2.32 15.22 4.17
C LEU A 39 3.21 14.35 3.29
N TYR A 40 4.13 14.94 2.52
CA TYR A 40 5.13 14.19 1.74
C TYR A 40 5.90 13.19 2.61
N LEU A 41 6.50 13.65 3.72
CA LEU A 41 7.28 12.78 4.62
C LEU A 41 6.43 11.69 5.25
N PHE A 42 5.20 12.01 5.63
CA PHE A 42 4.25 11.04 6.18
C PHE A 42 3.91 9.98 5.13
N THR A 43 3.57 10.39 3.92
CA THR A 43 3.22 9.51 2.80
C THR A 43 4.38 8.60 2.41
N CYS A 44 5.63 9.07 2.43
CA CYS A 44 6.80 8.20 2.25
C CYS A 44 6.90 7.09 3.32
N LYS A 45 6.57 7.39 4.58
CA LYS A 45 6.54 6.39 5.66
C LYS A 45 5.41 5.38 5.45
N VAL A 46 4.24 5.84 5.01
CA VAL A 46 3.11 4.97 4.69
C VAL A 46 3.48 4.02 3.55
N LEU A 47 4.07 4.52 2.45
CA LEU A 47 4.54 3.69 1.34
C LEU A 47 5.49 2.58 1.82
N ARG A 48 6.48 2.95 2.64
CA ARG A 48 7.42 1.98 3.21
C ARG A 48 6.71 0.88 3.99
N ASN A 49 5.73 1.24 4.83
CA ASN A 49 4.99 0.27 5.65
C ASN A 49 4.17 -0.69 4.77
N ILE A 50 3.55 -0.19 3.70
CA ILE A 50 2.79 -1.02 2.76
C ILE A 50 3.69 -2.01 2.04
N ILE A 51 4.84 -1.55 1.51
CA ILE A 51 5.82 -2.44 0.86
C ILE A 51 6.30 -3.53 1.83
N ILE A 52 6.57 -3.17 3.09
CA ILE A 52 6.97 -4.14 4.12
C ILE A 52 5.85 -5.14 4.38
N ARG A 53 4.61 -4.69 4.53
CA ARG A 53 3.46 -5.58 4.74
C ARG A 53 3.26 -6.52 3.56
N ARG A 54 3.35 -6.01 2.34
CA ARG A 54 3.21 -6.82 1.12
C ARG A 54 4.25 -7.93 1.05
N ARG A 55 5.52 -7.59 1.30
CA ARG A 55 6.63 -8.57 1.35
C ARG A 55 6.44 -9.59 2.46
N HIS A 56 5.98 -9.14 3.63
CA HIS A 56 5.68 -10.02 4.76
C HIS A 56 4.60 -11.04 4.38
N GLU A 57 3.48 -10.61 3.80
CA GLU A 57 2.41 -11.50 3.36
C GLU A 57 2.90 -12.54 2.34
N THR A 58 3.74 -12.14 1.38
CA THR A 58 4.34 -13.08 0.41
C THR A 58 5.25 -14.09 1.08
N LYS A 59 5.99 -13.68 2.12
CA LYS A 59 6.86 -14.57 2.88
C LYS A 59 6.04 -15.60 3.68
N GLU A 60 5.00 -15.16 4.37
CA GLU A 60 4.14 -16.03 5.18
C GLU A 60 3.42 -17.09 4.32
N HIS A 61 2.99 -16.71 3.12
CA HIS A 61 2.26 -17.61 2.21
C HIS A 61 3.17 -18.33 1.20
N LYS A 62 4.50 -18.24 1.33
CA LYS A 62 5.47 -18.76 0.35
C LYS A 62 5.21 -20.23 0.00
N ILE A 63 4.99 -21.08 1.01
CA ILE A 63 4.78 -22.52 0.80
C ILE A 63 3.51 -22.77 -0.02
N LEU A 64 2.43 -22.06 0.28
CA LEU A 64 1.16 -22.19 -0.43
C LEU A 64 1.28 -21.70 -1.88
N ILE A 65 2.02 -20.60 -2.10
CA ILE A 65 2.31 -20.06 -3.43
C ILE A 65 3.15 -21.05 -4.25
N ASP A 66 4.22 -21.59 -3.67
CA ASP A 66 5.12 -22.53 -4.34
C ASP A 66 4.37 -23.85 -4.68
N ARG A 67 3.46 -24.31 -3.81
CA ARG A 67 2.56 -25.44 -4.10
C ARG A 67 1.60 -25.15 -5.24
N ASN A 68 0.95 -23.99 -5.23
CA ASN A 68 0.07 -23.58 -6.31
C ASN A 68 0.84 -23.51 -7.64
N LEU A 69 2.04 -22.93 -7.67
CA LEU A 69 2.85 -22.84 -8.88
C LEU A 69 3.18 -24.22 -9.47
N LYS A 70 3.54 -25.19 -8.62
CA LYS A 70 3.79 -26.57 -9.06
C LYS A 70 2.54 -27.22 -9.66
N MET A 71 1.38 -27.03 -9.03
CA MET A 71 0.09 -27.50 -9.53
C MET A 71 -0.22 -26.92 -10.91
N GLU A 72 -0.16 -25.59 -11.06
CA GLU A 72 -0.39 -24.90 -12.34
C GLU A 72 0.57 -25.39 -13.44
N THR A 73 1.83 -25.66 -13.11
CA THR A 73 2.81 -26.17 -14.07
C THR A 73 2.42 -27.57 -14.59
N ILE A 74 1.93 -28.43 -13.70
CA ILE A 74 1.48 -29.78 -14.08
C ILE A 74 0.22 -29.69 -14.93
N ILE A 75 -0.74 -28.85 -14.53
CA ILE A 75 -1.98 -28.61 -15.30
C ILE A 75 -1.65 -28.12 -16.70
N ALA A 76 -0.76 -27.13 -16.83
CA ALA A 76 -0.33 -26.62 -18.13
C ALA A 76 0.30 -27.70 -19.02
N ASN A 77 1.09 -28.60 -18.44
CA ASN A 77 1.67 -29.73 -19.19
C ASN A 77 0.59 -30.71 -19.69
N ILE A 78 -0.43 -31.00 -18.87
CA ILE A 78 -1.58 -31.84 -19.27
C ILE A 78 -2.38 -31.17 -20.39
N GLU A 79 -2.60 -29.87 -20.30
CA GLU A 79 -3.32 -29.09 -21.32
C GLU A 79 -2.60 -29.12 -22.66
N LEU A 80 -1.27 -29.04 -22.66
CA LEU A 80 -0.42 -29.05 -23.85
C LEU A 80 -0.24 -30.43 -24.48
N ASP A 81 -0.53 -31.53 -23.78
CA ASP A 81 -0.38 -32.88 -24.34
C ASP A 81 -1.44 -33.15 -25.42
N GLU A 82 -1.05 -33.15 -26.69
CA GLU A 82 -1.96 -33.37 -27.82
C GLU A 82 -2.48 -34.81 -27.92
N ASN A 83 -1.87 -35.77 -27.22
CA ASN A 83 -2.25 -37.19 -27.29
C ASN A 83 -3.42 -37.55 -26.37
N LEU A 84 -3.75 -36.67 -25.42
CA LEU A 84 -4.86 -36.87 -24.49
C LEU A 84 -6.16 -36.30 -25.05
N ASP A 85 -7.22 -37.09 -24.98
CA ASP A 85 -8.58 -36.62 -25.24
C ASP A 85 -9.06 -35.64 -24.16
N LYS A 86 -10.06 -34.84 -24.50
CA LYS A 86 -10.54 -33.74 -23.63
C LYS A 86 -11.09 -34.22 -22.29
N GLU A 87 -11.74 -35.38 -22.26
CA GLU A 87 -12.32 -35.91 -21.03
C GLU A 87 -11.24 -36.43 -20.09
N THR A 88 -10.25 -37.16 -20.63
CA THR A 88 -9.08 -37.59 -19.84
C THR A 88 -8.28 -36.40 -19.30
N LYS A 89 -8.08 -35.34 -20.09
CA LYS A 89 -7.43 -34.10 -19.60
C LYS A 89 -8.17 -33.51 -18.40
N LYS A 90 -9.49 -33.38 -18.53
CA LYS A 90 -10.33 -32.80 -17.46
C LYS A 90 -10.27 -33.62 -16.18
N GLN A 91 -10.30 -34.94 -16.30
CA GLN A 91 -10.17 -35.84 -15.14
C GLN A 91 -8.81 -35.68 -14.46
N GLN A 92 -7.71 -35.74 -15.22
CA GLN A 92 -6.36 -35.60 -14.67
C GLN A 92 -6.13 -34.23 -14.01
N ILE A 93 -6.64 -33.15 -14.60
CA ILE A 93 -6.58 -31.81 -14.01
C ILE A 93 -7.29 -31.79 -12.65
N SER A 94 -8.50 -32.35 -12.58
CA SER A 94 -9.27 -32.40 -11.32
C SER A 94 -8.52 -33.16 -10.22
N GLU A 95 -7.92 -34.30 -10.56
CA GLU A 95 -7.14 -35.12 -9.61
C GLU A 95 -5.89 -34.36 -9.11
N VAL A 96 -5.19 -33.67 -10.01
CA VAL A 96 -4.03 -32.84 -9.65
C VAL A 96 -4.45 -31.69 -8.74
N GLU A 97 -5.55 -30.99 -9.04
CA GLU A 97 -6.00 -29.88 -8.20
C GLU A 97 -6.38 -30.32 -6.78
N GLU A 98 -7.06 -31.47 -6.63
CA GLU A 98 -7.43 -32.02 -5.32
C GLU A 98 -6.21 -32.52 -4.53
N MET A 99 -5.20 -33.07 -5.22
CA MET A 99 -3.97 -33.53 -4.60
C MET A 99 -3.13 -32.37 -4.04
N TYR A 100 -3.07 -31.25 -4.76
CA TYR A 100 -2.18 -30.14 -4.39
C TYR A 100 -2.83 -29.11 -3.45
N LEU A 101 -4.13 -28.86 -3.53
CA LEU A 101 -4.80 -27.80 -2.76
C LEU A 101 -6.16 -28.24 -2.23
N THR A 102 -6.32 -28.16 -0.90
CA THR A 102 -7.63 -28.34 -0.27
C THR A 102 -8.53 -27.13 -0.55
N PRO A 103 -9.87 -27.24 -0.38
CA PRO A 103 -10.77 -26.10 -0.49
C PRO A 103 -10.40 -24.93 0.46
N GLY A 104 -9.87 -25.24 1.65
CA GLY A 104 -9.39 -24.24 2.60
C GLY A 104 -8.11 -23.52 2.13
N ASP A 105 -7.19 -24.26 1.49
CA ASP A 105 -5.99 -23.69 0.88
C ASP A 105 -6.37 -22.74 -0.27
N ARG A 106 -7.33 -23.13 -1.12
CA ARG A 106 -7.84 -22.28 -2.21
C ARG A 106 -8.46 -20.99 -1.68
N ALA A 107 -9.27 -21.08 -0.62
CA ALA A 107 -9.87 -19.90 0.02
C ALA A 107 -8.81 -18.97 0.62
N THR A 108 -7.77 -19.54 1.24
CA THR A 108 -6.64 -18.78 1.80
C THR A 108 -5.83 -18.10 0.71
N LEU A 109 -5.54 -18.82 -0.38
CA LEU A 109 -4.81 -18.29 -1.54
C LEU A 109 -5.58 -17.15 -2.21
N GLU A 110 -6.91 -17.29 -2.34
CA GLU A 110 -7.74 -16.23 -2.91
C GLU A 110 -7.76 -14.98 -2.03
N LYS A 111 -7.87 -15.15 -0.71
CA LYS A 111 -7.75 -14.03 0.25
C LYS A 111 -6.39 -13.34 0.13
N TYR A 112 -5.30 -14.13 0.03
CA TYR A 112 -3.95 -13.61 -0.19
C TYR A 112 -3.86 -12.80 -1.49
N ARG A 113 -4.38 -13.34 -2.61
CA ARG A 113 -4.37 -12.67 -3.93
C ARG A 113 -5.12 -11.34 -3.88
N LYS A 114 -6.32 -11.30 -3.30
CA LYS A 114 -7.08 -10.07 -3.10
C LYS A 114 -6.33 -9.06 -2.24
N GLY A 115 -5.74 -9.51 -1.13
CA GLY A 115 -4.94 -8.67 -0.25
C GLY A 115 -3.71 -8.07 -0.94
N GLN A 116 -2.99 -8.88 -1.72
CA GLN A 116 -1.86 -8.42 -2.53
C GLN A 116 -2.27 -7.39 -3.57
N ALA A 117 -3.36 -7.64 -4.31
CA ALA A 117 -3.88 -6.70 -5.29
C ALA A 117 -4.21 -5.34 -4.65
N THR A 118 -4.89 -5.35 -3.50
CA THR A 118 -5.18 -4.12 -2.75
C THR A 118 -3.90 -3.38 -2.36
N LEU A 119 -2.92 -4.08 -1.76
CA LEU A 119 -1.65 -3.46 -1.35
C LEU A 119 -0.90 -2.85 -2.55
N ILE A 120 -0.88 -3.52 -3.70
CA ILE A 120 -0.25 -3.02 -4.93
C ILE A 120 -0.98 -1.79 -5.45
N CYS A 121 -2.33 -1.82 -5.50
CA CYS A 121 -3.11 -0.65 -5.91
C CYS A 121 -2.83 0.55 -5.00
N THR A 122 -2.79 0.33 -3.68
CA THR A 122 -2.47 1.40 -2.72
C THR A 122 -1.03 1.92 -2.88
N GLU A 123 -0.05 1.07 -3.21
CA GLU A 123 1.31 1.53 -3.56
C GLU A 123 1.28 2.50 -4.75
N ILE A 124 0.51 2.18 -5.79
CA ILE A 124 0.38 3.02 -7.00
C ILE A 124 -0.32 4.35 -6.70
N GLU A 125 -1.38 4.32 -5.88
CA GLU A 125 -2.09 5.54 -5.47
C GLU A 125 -1.18 6.47 -4.67
N ILE A 126 -0.44 5.91 -3.72
CA ILE A 126 0.49 6.68 -2.89
C ILE A 126 1.64 7.27 -3.70
N ASP A 127 2.15 6.56 -4.71
CA ASP A 127 3.17 7.10 -5.62
C ASP A 127 2.69 8.37 -6.34
N ARG A 128 1.41 8.40 -6.75
CA ARG A 128 0.80 9.60 -7.35
C ARG A 128 0.73 10.76 -6.36
N ASP A 129 0.39 10.49 -5.10
CA ASP A 129 0.36 11.52 -4.06
C ASP A 129 1.76 12.09 -3.80
N ILE A 130 2.77 11.23 -3.72
CA ILE A 130 4.18 11.63 -3.57
C ILE A 130 4.61 12.52 -4.74
N LEU A 131 4.26 12.15 -5.98
CA LEU A 131 4.52 12.97 -7.16
C LEU A 131 3.86 14.34 -7.04
N LEU A 132 2.59 14.40 -6.64
CA LEU A 132 1.85 15.65 -6.49
C LEU A 132 2.50 16.58 -5.45
N TYR A 133 2.84 16.06 -4.27
CA TYR A 133 3.53 16.84 -3.24
C TYR A 133 4.90 17.32 -3.74
N THR A 134 5.63 16.47 -4.45
CA THR A 134 6.95 16.81 -5.01
C THR A 134 6.84 17.96 -6.01
N LEU A 135 5.87 17.90 -6.93
CA LEU A 135 5.61 18.95 -7.91
C LEU A 135 5.24 20.27 -7.22
N PHE A 136 4.33 20.22 -6.25
CA PHE A 136 3.93 21.40 -5.47
C PHE A 136 5.12 22.02 -4.73
N LEU A 137 5.90 21.22 -4.00
CA LEU A 137 7.04 21.72 -3.22
C LEU A 137 8.14 22.30 -4.13
N ASN A 138 8.39 21.68 -5.29
CA ASN A 138 9.33 22.20 -6.26
C ASN A 138 8.85 23.53 -6.87
N PHE A 139 7.56 23.67 -7.11
CA PHE A 139 6.97 24.93 -7.57
C PHE A 139 7.04 26.02 -6.49
N ALA A 140 6.66 25.70 -5.24
CA ALA A 140 6.68 26.63 -4.12
C ALA A 140 8.10 27.18 -3.85
N ARG A 141 9.12 26.33 -3.95
CA ARG A 141 10.53 26.75 -3.81
C ARG A 141 11.01 27.74 -4.87
N ARG A 142 10.41 27.76 -6.08
CA ARG A 142 10.79 28.70 -7.16
C ARG A 142 10.16 30.09 -6.99
N ARG A 143 9.14 30.22 -6.13
CA ARG A 143 8.44 31.49 -5.87
C ARG A 143 9.09 32.33 -4.76
N VAL A 144 9.99 31.73 -3.98
CA VAL A 144 10.84 32.42 -2.98
C VAL A 144 12.11 32.88 -3.66
#